data_AF-A0A2U2SQU7-F1
#
_entry.id   AF-A0A2U2SQU7-F1
#
_cell.length_a   1.000
_cell.length_b   1.000
_cell.length_c   1.000
_cell.angle_alpha   90.00
_cell.angle_beta   90.00
_cell.angle_gamma   90.00
#
_symmetry.space_group_name_H-M   'P 1'
#
loop_
_entity.id
_entity.type
_entity.pdbx_description
1 polymer ?
#
loop_
_entity_poly.entity_id
_entity_poly.type
_entity_poly.pdbx_seq_one_letter_code
_entity_poly.pdbx_strand_id
1 'polypeptide(L)'
;MKSLYCVGYTYANPGKAGWGVVVVEDGKVTQELSGGYRLSTDPRMHVLAFLRGLEQIAEGDHARCVTCSEYVYDTVVLDRLGAWAGRWNWQGIDGKERPNRDLWEKVKELLESRSVEMVFQEKKAGDAELWKADQLARRAASRSSDIDYGFEESERGIQYRKAEKELRQMMERLFLRDKRQTG
;
A
#
# COMPACT_ATOMS: atom_id res chain seq x y z
N MET A 1 -24.07 7.86 -4.99
CA MET A 1 -23.08 6.76 -5.10
C MET A 1 -21.73 7.32 -4.69
N LYS A 2 -21.04 6.66 -3.75
CA LYS A 2 -19.72 7.12 -3.28
C LYS A 2 -18.63 6.80 -4.29
N SER A 3 -17.66 7.69 -4.43
CA SER A 3 -16.42 7.46 -5.16
C SER A 3 -15.25 7.53 -4.18
N LEU A 4 -14.41 6.50 -4.19
CA LEU A 4 -13.21 6.38 -3.38
C LEU A 4 -12.00 6.60 -4.29
N TYR A 5 -11.09 7.48 -3.91
CA TYR A 5 -9.81 7.68 -4.61
C TYR A 5 -8.70 7.19 -3.70
N CYS A 6 -8.11 6.04 -4.04
CA CYS A 6 -7.23 5.29 -3.16
C CYS A 6 -5.79 5.30 -3.72
N VAL A 7 -4.84 5.90 -3.00
CA VAL A 7 -3.46 6.05 -3.45
C VAL A 7 -2.48 5.67 -2.35
N GLY A 8 -1.51 4.82 -2.68
CA GLY A 8 -0.32 4.56 -1.91
C GLY A 8 0.86 5.40 -2.42
N TYR A 9 1.85 5.59 -1.56
CA TYR A 9 3.10 6.25 -1.90
C TYR A 9 4.26 5.75 -1.03
N THR A 10 5.44 5.68 -1.63
CA THR A 10 6.70 5.46 -0.92
C THR A 10 7.81 6.41 -1.40
N TYR A 11 8.67 6.84 -0.48
CA TYR A 11 9.85 7.65 -0.82
C TYR A 11 11.00 6.80 -1.39
N ALA A 12 11.05 5.54 -0.98
CA ALA A 12 11.93 4.49 -1.49
C ALA A 12 11.18 3.16 -1.32
N ASN A 13 11.51 2.13 -2.10
CA ASN A 13 10.76 0.88 -2.08
C ASN A 13 11.68 -0.32 -1.79
N PRO A 14 11.79 -0.79 -0.54
CA PRO A 14 11.10 -0.33 0.68
C PRO A 14 11.63 1.01 1.25
N GLY A 15 10.81 1.69 2.05
CA GLY A 15 11.15 2.98 2.67
C GLY A 15 9.97 3.62 3.41
N LYS A 16 10.12 4.89 3.82
CA LYS A 16 9.02 5.69 4.40
C LYS A 16 7.83 5.70 3.44
N ALA A 17 6.66 5.36 3.98
CA ALA A 17 5.51 4.96 3.19
C ALA A 17 4.23 5.59 3.73
N GLY A 18 3.26 5.84 2.87
CA GLY A 18 1.97 6.34 3.29
C GLY A 18 0.87 6.04 2.29
N TRP A 19 -0.36 6.14 2.77
CA TRP A 19 -1.56 5.91 2.00
C TRP A 19 -2.53 7.07 2.20
N GLY A 20 -3.36 7.33 1.20
CA GLY A 20 -4.37 8.38 1.21
C GLY A 20 -5.65 7.89 0.53
N VAL A 21 -6.78 8.29 1.11
CA VAL A 21 -8.12 8.05 0.57
C VAL A 21 -8.88 9.36 0.57
N VAL A 22 -9.48 9.70 -0.57
CA VAL A 22 -10.48 10.77 -0.67
C VAL A 22 -11.83 10.11 -0.98
N VAL A 23 -12.84 10.42 -0.15
CA VAL A 23 -14.21 9.97 -0.36
C VAL A 23 -15.02 11.13 -0.93
N VAL A 24 -15.70 10.88 -2.04
CA VAL A 24 -16.56 11.84 -2.72
C VAL A 24 -17.98 11.31 -2.77
N GLU A 25 -18.93 12.15 -2.39
CA GLU A 25 -20.37 11.88 -2.46
C GLU A 25 -21.06 13.12 -3.03
N ASP A 26 -21.95 12.91 -4.02
CA ASP A 26 -22.65 13.96 -4.74
C ASP A 26 -21.74 15.09 -5.26
N GLY A 27 -20.57 14.69 -5.78
CA GLY A 27 -19.57 15.61 -6.35
C GLY A 27 -18.79 16.42 -5.32
N LYS A 28 -18.93 16.13 -4.02
CA LYS A 28 -18.22 16.83 -2.94
C LYS A 28 -17.35 15.87 -2.16
N VAL A 29 -16.16 16.33 -1.77
CA VAL A 29 -15.30 15.59 -0.83
C VAL A 29 -15.98 15.57 0.53
N THR A 30 -16.29 14.38 1.04
CA THR A 30 -16.92 14.17 2.35
C THR A 30 -15.92 13.71 3.40
N GLN A 31 -14.88 12.98 3.00
CA GLN A 31 -13.85 12.50 3.92
C GLN A 31 -12.47 12.49 3.25
N GLU A 32 -11.45 12.70 4.08
CA GLU A 32 -10.04 12.55 3.73
C GLU A 32 -9.35 11.73 4.80
N LEU A 33 -8.77 10.60 4.41
CA LEU A 33 -8.11 9.67 5.31
C LEU A 33 -6.67 9.49 4.86
N SER A 34 -5.77 9.37 5.81
CA SER A 34 -4.37 9.07 5.51
C SER A 34 -3.68 8.42 6.70
N GLY A 35 -2.62 7.67 6.40
CA GLY A 35 -1.75 7.07 7.39
C GLY A 35 -0.39 6.80 6.78
N GLY A 36 0.62 6.65 7.62
CA GLY A 36 1.99 6.44 7.18
C GLY A 36 2.71 5.43 8.05
N TYR A 37 3.83 4.94 7.55
CA TYR A 37 4.70 3.99 8.22
C TYR A 37 6.16 4.34 7.96
N ARG A 38 7.01 4.07 8.95
CA ARG A 38 8.45 4.33 8.85
C ARG A 38 9.13 3.51 7.76
N LEU A 39 8.60 2.32 7.48
CA LEU A 39 9.16 1.37 6.54
C LEU A 39 8.05 0.46 5.99
N SER A 40 7.72 0.60 4.71
CA SER A 40 6.85 -0.31 3.96
C SER A 40 7.18 -0.29 2.46
N THR A 41 6.28 -0.78 1.61
CA THR A 41 6.44 -0.83 0.15
C THR A 41 5.29 -0.16 -0.59
N ASP A 42 5.56 0.24 -1.83
CA ASP A 42 4.57 0.93 -2.65
C ASP A 42 3.28 0.12 -2.88
N PRO A 43 3.35 -1.17 -3.28
CA PRO A 43 2.15 -1.98 -3.46
C PRO A 43 1.36 -2.15 -2.16
N ARG A 44 2.04 -2.31 -1.01
CA ARG A 44 1.35 -2.42 0.30
C ARG A 44 0.54 -1.18 0.62
N MET A 45 1.07 0.01 0.35
CA MET A 45 0.34 1.25 0.60
C MET A 45 -0.86 1.42 -0.33
N HIS A 46 -0.78 0.95 -1.57
CA HIS A 46 -1.94 0.94 -2.46
C HIS A 46 -3.03 -0.03 -1.99
N VAL A 47 -2.66 -1.24 -1.55
CA VAL A 47 -3.64 -2.19 -0.97
C VAL A 47 -4.24 -1.63 0.31
N LEU A 48 -3.43 -1.02 1.17
CA LEU A 48 -3.90 -0.44 2.41
C LEU A 48 -4.83 0.77 2.16
N ALA A 49 -4.51 1.63 1.20
CA ALA A 49 -5.42 2.70 0.77
C ALA A 49 -6.78 2.13 0.34
N PHE A 50 -6.77 1.07 -0.48
CA PHE A 50 -7.99 0.41 -0.93
C PHE A 50 -8.78 -0.20 0.24
N LEU A 51 -8.12 -0.93 1.14
CA LEU A 51 -8.73 -1.48 2.34
C LEU A 51 -9.42 -0.39 3.18
N ARG A 52 -8.72 0.71 3.45
CA ARG A 52 -9.26 1.85 4.23
C ARG A 52 -10.41 2.56 3.53
N GLY A 53 -10.40 2.58 2.18
CA GLY A 53 -11.53 3.05 1.39
C GLY A 53 -12.75 2.15 1.51
N LEU A 54 -12.58 0.83 1.41
CA LEU A 54 -13.67 -0.14 1.56
C LEU A 54 -14.33 -0.06 2.95
N GLU A 55 -13.55 0.21 4.00
CA GLU A 55 -14.08 0.44 5.36
C GLU A 55 -15.03 1.65 5.45
N GLN A 56 -15.03 2.57 4.48
CA GLN A 56 -15.97 3.71 4.43
C GLN A 56 -17.29 3.39 3.71
N ILE A 57 -17.41 2.18 3.16
CA ILE A 57 -18.63 1.69 2.52
C ILE A 57 -19.40 0.86 3.56
N ALA A 58 -20.69 1.16 3.74
CA ALA A 58 -21.55 0.36 4.60
C ALA A 58 -21.75 -1.04 4.02
N GLU A 59 -22.09 -2.00 4.87
CA GLU A 59 -22.44 -3.34 4.40
C GLU A 59 -23.68 -3.28 3.49
N GLY A 60 -23.66 -4.00 2.36
CA GLY A 60 -24.72 -3.98 1.35
C GLY A 60 -24.65 -2.81 0.36
N ASP A 61 -23.80 -1.81 0.61
CA ASP A 61 -23.64 -0.67 -0.29
C ASP A 61 -22.66 -0.95 -1.43
N HIS A 62 -22.75 -0.10 -2.45
CA HIS A 62 -21.85 -0.08 -3.59
C HIS A 62 -21.13 1.27 -3.74
N ALA A 63 -19.88 1.22 -4.20
CA ALA A 63 -19.10 2.41 -4.49
C ALA A 63 -18.30 2.26 -5.78
N ARG A 64 -17.80 3.37 -6.31
CA ARG A 64 -16.74 3.37 -7.31
C ARG A 64 -15.39 3.51 -6.60
N CYS A 65 -14.39 2.71 -6.97
CA CYS A 65 -13.02 2.87 -6.50
C CYS A 65 -12.10 3.24 -7.66
N VAL A 66 -11.52 4.43 -7.59
CA VAL A 66 -10.51 4.93 -8.53
C VAL A 66 -9.12 4.73 -7.92
N THR A 67 -8.22 4.07 -8.65
CA THR A 67 -6.84 3.82 -8.24
C THR A 67 -5.88 3.96 -9.40
N CYS A 68 -4.66 4.41 -9.13
CA CYS A 68 -3.56 4.39 -10.10
C CYS A 68 -2.67 3.15 -9.96
N SER A 69 -3.07 2.16 -9.16
CA SER A 69 -2.33 0.92 -8.97
C SER A 69 -2.92 -0.19 -9.83
N GLU A 70 -2.20 -0.57 -10.88
CA GLU A 70 -2.51 -1.78 -11.65
C GLU A 70 -2.57 -3.01 -10.74
N TYR A 71 -1.67 -3.11 -9.76
CA TYR A 71 -1.66 -4.22 -8.81
C TYR A 71 -2.99 -4.37 -8.06
N VAL A 72 -3.58 -3.26 -7.59
CA VAL A 72 -4.88 -3.30 -6.92
C VAL A 72 -6.00 -3.58 -7.91
N TYR A 73 -6.01 -2.83 -9.02
CA TYR A 73 -7.05 -2.95 -10.06
C TYR A 73 -7.13 -4.38 -10.61
N ASP A 74 -6.03 -4.93 -11.11
CA ASP A 74 -5.97 -6.27 -11.69
C ASP A 74 -6.27 -7.37 -10.67
N THR A 75 -5.89 -7.18 -9.41
CA THR A 75 -6.17 -8.18 -8.36
C THR A 75 -7.68 -8.34 -8.14
N VAL A 76 -8.41 -7.22 -8.15
CA VAL A 76 -9.86 -7.22 -7.95
C VAL A 76 -10.60 -7.62 -9.23
N VAL A 77 -10.29 -6.98 -10.36
CA VAL A 77 -11.02 -7.19 -11.63
C VAL A 77 -10.84 -8.61 -12.19
N LEU A 78 -9.68 -9.24 -11.98
CA LEU A 78 -9.43 -10.61 -12.43
C LEU A 78 -9.81 -11.68 -11.39
N ASP A 79 -10.54 -11.29 -10.33
CA ASP A 79 -10.90 -12.15 -9.20
C ASP A 79 -9.73 -12.99 -8.68
N ARG A 80 -8.57 -12.35 -8.51
CA ARG A 80 -7.39 -13.05 -8.02
C ARG A 80 -7.57 -13.47 -6.56
N LEU A 81 -8.33 -12.71 -5.77
CA LEU A 81 -8.59 -13.01 -4.36
C LEU A 81 -9.36 -14.32 -4.18
N GLY A 82 -10.38 -14.59 -5.00
CA GLY A 82 -11.08 -15.87 -5.01
C GLY A 82 -10.13 -17.04 -5.31
N ALA A 83 -9.31 -16.90 -6.35
CA ALA A 83 -8.32 -17.92 -6.71
C ALA A 83 -7.24 -18.12 -5.63
N TRP A 84 -6.75 -17.04 -5.03
CA TRP A 84 -5.71 -17.11 -3.99
C TRP A 84 -6.23 -17.81 -2.74
N ALA A 85 -7.41 -17.44 -2.24
CA ALA A 85 -7.98 -18.04 -1.05
C ALA A 85 -8.43 -19.50 -1.29
N GLY A 86 -9.15 -19.77 -2.39
CA GLY A 86 -9.76 -21.07 -2.62
C GLY A 86 -8.84 -22.11 -3.25
N ARG A 87 -8.11 -21.72 -4.32
CA ARG A 87 -7.31 -22.69 -5.11
C ARG A 87 -5.89 -22.82 -4.60
N TRP A 88 -5.29 -21.73 -4.16
CA TRP A 88 -3.86 -21.70 -3.82
C TRP A 88 -3.57 -21.56 -2.33
N ASN A 89 -4.59 -21.45 -1.48
CA ASN A 89 -4.45 -21.23 -0.04
C ASN A 89 -3.41 -20.13 0.29
N TRP A 90 -3.47 -19.04 -0.48
CA TRP A 90 -2.57 -17.89 -0.43
C TRP A 90 -1.10 -18.17 -0.74
N GLN A 91 -0.79 -19.32 -1.34
CA GLN A 91 0.57 -19.65 -1.78
C GLN A 91 0.82 -19.25 -3.25
N GLY A 92 2.08 -18.91 -3.51
CA GLY A 92 2.66 -18.75 -4.84
C GLY A 92 3.05 -20.09 -5.45
N ILE A 93 3.45 -20.08 -6.71
CA ILE A 93 3.94 -21.27 -7.43
C ILE A 93 5.26 -21.77 -6.82
N ASP A 94 6.02 -20.86 -6.23
CA ASP A 94 7.27 -21.13 -5.50
C ASP A 94 7.03 -21.68 -4.08
N GLY A 95 5.79 -21.92 -3.69
CA GLY A 95 5.41 -22.38 -2.35
C GLY A 95 5.51 -21.30 -1.28
N LYS A 96 5.92 -20.07 -1.64
CA LYS A 96 5.98 -18.94 -0.71
C LYS A 96 4.61 -18.31 -0.53
N GLU A 97 4.42 -17.66 0.60
CA GLU A 97 3.21 -16.88 0.83
C GLU A 97 3.11 -15.70 -0.15
N ARG A 98 1.90 -15.43 -0.66
CA ARG A 98 1.69 -14.31 -1.56
C ARG A 98 1.97 -12.99 -0.86
N PRO A 99 2.64 -12.04 -1.53
CA PRO A 99 2.86 -10.72 -0.96
C PRO A 99 1.54 -10.08 -0.51
N ASN A 100 1.56 -9.49 0.68
CA ASN A 100 0.47 -8.69 1.22
C ASN A 100 -0.80 -9.47 1.52
N ARG A 101 -0.70 -10.79 1.72
CA ARG A 101 -1.78 -11.66 2.18
C ARG A 101 -2.56 -11.04 3.35
N ASP A 102 -1.84 -10.54 4.35
CA ASP A 102 -2.40 -9.95 5.57
C ASP A 102 -3.38 -8.79 5.32
N LEU A 103 -3.18 -8.04 4.23
CA LEU A 103 -4.09 -6.98 3.80
C LEU A 103 -5.16 -7.53 2.85
N TRP A 104 -4.78 -8.42 1.94
CA TRP A 104 -5.70 -8.98 0.94
C TRP A 104 -6.77 -9.89 1.53
N GLU A 105 -6.48 -10.61 2.61
CA GLU A 105 -7.49 -11.37 3.36
C GLU A 105 -8.59 -10.45 3.88
N LYS A 106 -8.21 -9.33 4.50
CA LYS A 106 -9.18 -8.32 4.99
C LYS A 106 -9.95 -7.67 3.86
N VAL A 107 -9.29 -7.34 2.74
CA VAL A 107 -9.97 -6.81 1.56
C VAL A 107 -10.99 -7.81 1.04
N LYS A 108 -10.61 -9.10 0.94
CA LYS A 108 -11.50 -10.16 0.49
C LYS A 108 -12.74 -10.24 1.38
N GLU A 109 -12.57 -10.24 2.71
CA GLU A 109 -13.68 -10.24 3.67
C GLU A 109 -14.63 -9.06 3.47
N LEU A 110 -14.11 -7.85 3.28
CA LEU A 110 -14.97 -6.69 3.06
C LEU A 110 -15.75 -6.75 1.74
N LEU A 111 -15.16 -7.35 0.70
CA LEU A 111 -15.78 -7.54 -0.62
C LEU A 111 -16.83 -8.66 -0.66
N GLU A 112 -16.97 -9.47 0.39
CA GLU A 112 -18.05 -10.47 0.47
C GLU A 112 -19.43 -9.82 0.65
N SER A 113 -19.48 -8.64 1.27
CA SER A 113 -20.70 -7.92 1.61
C SER A 113 -20.78 -6.50 1.04
N ARG A 114 -19.75 -6.06 0.31
CA ARG A 114 -19.68 -4.75 -0.35
C ARG A 114 -19.32 -4.92 -1.81
N SER A 115 -19.92 -4.10 -2.67
CA SER A 115 -19.61 -4.12 -4.11
C SER A 115 -18.84 -2.88 -4.51
N VAL A 116 -17.83 -3.04 -5.38
CA VAL A 116 -17.07 -1.91 -5.93
C VAL A 116 -16.91 -1.99 -7.44
N GLU A 117 -17.21 -0.88 -8.11
CA GLU A 117 -16.83 -0.65 -9.50
C GLU A 117 -15.38 -0.15 -9.51
N MET A 118 -14.46 -0.97 -10.03
CA MET A 118 -13.04 -0.60 -10.12
C MET A 118 -12.77 0.26 -11.35
N VAL A 119 -12.05 1.37 -11.17
CA VAL A 119 -11.59 2.26 -12.23
C VAL A 119 -10.08 2.43 -12.11
N PHE A 120 -9.35 1.96 -13.11
CA PHE A 120 -7.93 2.29 -13.25
C PHE A 120 -7.77 3.66 -13.89
N GLN A 121 -6.95 4.51 -13.28
CA GLN A 121 -6.66 5.84 -13.79
C GLN A 121 -5.21 6.22 -13.51
N GLU A 122 -4.43 6.39 -14.58
CA GLU A 122 -3.10 6.99 -14.50
C GLU A 122 -3.22 8.46 -14.06
N LYS A 123 -2.41 8.86 -13.07
CA LYS A 123 -2.39 10.24 -12.57
C LYS A 123 -1.88 11.21 -13.64
N LYS A 124 -2.72 12.16 -14.06
CA LYS A 124 -2.37 13.26 -14.97
C LYS A 124 -2.99 14.59 -14.52
N ALA A 125 -2.64 15.67 -15.22
CA ALA A 125 -3.22 16.98 -14.93
C ALA A 125 -4.76 16.94 -15.08
N GLY A 126 -5.48 17.43 -14.08
CA GLY A 126 -6.95 17.41 -14.04
C GLY A 126 -7.55 16.38 -13.07
N ASP A 127 -6.77 15.41 -12.59
CA ASP A 127 -7.25 14.36 -11.67
C ASP A 127 -7.23 14.83 -10.21
N ALA A 128 -8.02 15.85 -9.89
CA ALA A 128 -7.92 16.60 -8.63
C ALA A 128 -7.99 15.70 -7.37
N GLU A 129 -8.93 14.78 -7.31
CA GLU A 129 -9.15 13.89 -6.16
C GLU A 129 -8.05 12.84 -6.03
N LEU A 130 -7.54 12.32 -7.16
CA LEU A 130 -6.46 11.34 -7.17
C LEU A 130 -5.13 11.97 -6.75
N TRP A 131 -4.86 13.20 -7.22
CA TRP A 131 -3.73 14.00 -6.74
C TRP A 131 -3.87 14.39 -5.27
N LYS A 132 -5.08 14.66 -4.81
CA LYS A 132 -5.33 14.95 -3.39
C LYS A 132 -5.03 13.72 -2.52
N ALA A 133 -5.48 12.53 -2.93
CA ALA A 133 -5.13 11.27 -2.27
C ALA A 133 -3.60 11.02 -2.27
N ASP A 134 -2.90 11.28 -3.38
CA ASP A 134 -1.43 11.20 -3.46
C ASP A 134 -0.75 12.18 -2.49
N GLN A 135 -1.22 13.42 -2.41
CA GLN A 135 -0.69 14.41 -1.47
C GLN A 135 -0.89 14.00 -0.01
N LEU A 136 -2.05 13.44 0.31
CA LEU A 136 -2.34 12.87 1.63
C LEU A 136 -1.35 11.74 1.97
N ALA A 137 -1.15 10.80 1.03
CA ALA A 137 -0.20 9.70 1.19
C ALA A 137 1.24 10.20 1.42
N ARG A 138 1.72 11.15 0.61
CA ARG A 138 3.06 11.74 0.74
C ARG A 138 3.26 12.45 2.08
N ARG A 139 2.27 13.26 2.50
CA ARG A 139 2.32 13.96 3.79
C ARG A 139 2.40 12.98 4.94
N ALA A 140 1.58 11.93 4.93
CA ALA A 140 1.60 10.89 5.95
C ALA A 140 2.94 10.12 5.97
N ALA A 141 3.46 9.74 4.80
CA ALA A 141 4.75 9.08 4.65
C ALA A 141 5.91 9.90 5.25
N SER A 142 5.87 11.23 5.13
CA SER A 142 6.93 12.09 5.65
C SER A 142 6.94 12.19 7.18
N ARG A 143 5.77 12.05 7.83
CA ARG A 143 5.55 12.38 9.24
C ARG A 143 5.45 11.17 10.15
N SER A 144 5.05 10.02 9.63
CA SER A 144 4.82 8.83 10.47
C SER A 144 6.11 8.12 10.85
N SER A 145 6.13 7.63 12.08
CA SER A 145 7.12 6.70 12.61
C SER A 145 6.54 5.33 12.94
N ASP A 146 5.28 5.09 12.58
CA ASP A 146 4.57 3.85 12.92
C ASP A 146 5.18 2.64 12.21
N ILE A 147 5.02 1.47 12.84
CA ILE A 147 5.56 0.20 12.36
C ILE A 147 4.50 -0.49 11.50
N ASP A 148 4.82 -0.78 10.24
CA ASP A 148 4.02 -1.70 9.42
C ASP A 148 4.47 -3.12 9.78
N TYR A 149 3.87 -3.70 10.83
CA TYR A 149 4.21 -5.05 11.29
C TYR A 149 4.05 -6.09 10.17
N GLY A 150 3.00 -5.97 9.35
CA GLY A 150 2.77 -6.89 8.23
C GLY A 150 3.89 -6.85 7.18
N PHE A 151 4.54 -5.70 6.98
CA PHE A 151 5.76 -5.63 6.16
C PHE A 151 7.00 -6.06 6.95
N GLU A 152 7.27 -5.41 8.07
CA GLU A 152 8.55 -5.52 8.78
C GLU A 152 8.80 -6.91 9.37
N GLU A 153 7.74 -7.64 9.75
CA GLU A 153 7.81 -9.02 10.25
C GLU A 153 7.69 -10.07 9.15
N SER A 154 7.37 -9.68 7.91
CA SER A 154 7.39 -10.60 6.77
C SER A 154 8.81 -11.07 6.45
N GLU A 155 8.92 -12.20 5.74
CA GLU A 155 10.22 -12.71 5.23
C GLU A 155 10.98 -11.60 4.49
N ARG A 156 10.29 -10.83 3.64
CA ARG A 156 10.88 -9.73 2.87
C ARG A 156 11.35 -8.58 3.77
N GLY A 157 10.57 -8.19 4.78
CA GLY A 157 10.95 -7.12 5.72
C GLY A 157 12.15 -7.51 6.59
N ILE A 158 12.18 -8.75 7.06
CA ILE A 158 13.31 -9.31 7.82
C ILE A 158 14.59 -9.32 6.97
N GLN A 159 14.50 -9.81 5.72
CA GLN A 159 15.63 -9.83 4.78
C GLN A 159 16.16 -8.41 4.50
N TYR A 160 15.26 -7.45 4.28
CA TYR A 160 15.64 -6.06 4.05
C TYR A 160 16.42 -5.47 5.23
N ARG A 161 15.91 -5.60 6.47
CA ARG A 161 16.58 -5.05 7.66
C ARG A 161 17.94 -5.70 7.92
N LYS A 162 18.08 -6.99 7.61
CA LYS A 162 19.37 -7.68 7.67
C LYS A 162 20.37 -7.08 6.68
N ALA A 163 19.97 -6.92 5.42
CA ALA A 163 20.82 -6.34 4.38
C ALA A 163 21.21 -4.88 4.69
N GLU A 164 20.26 -4.07 5.17
CA GLU A 164 20.51 -2.68 5.58
C GLU A 164 21.54 -2.60 6.72
N LYS A 165 21.42 -3.46 7.72
CA LYS A 165 22.38 -3.55 8.84
C LYS A 165 23.79 -3.93 8.36
N GLU A 166 23.88 -4.92 7.47
CA GLU A 166 25.16 -5.38 6.90
C GLU A 166 25.84 -4.27 6.07
N LEU A 167 25.05 -3.55 5.26
CA LEU A 167 25.53 -2.41 4.48
C LEU A 167 26.05 -1.30 5.40
N ARG A 168 25.31 -0.95 6.46
CA ARG A 168 25.72 0.07 7.43
C ARG A 168 27.06 -0.27 8.08
N GLN A 169 27.21 -1.51 8.54
CA GLN A 169 28.47 -2.00 9.13
C GLN A 169 29.62 -2.00 8.12
N MET A 170 29.35 -2.31 6.86
CA MET A 170 30.35 -2.23 5.79
C MET A 170 30.80 -0.78 5.56
N MET A 171 29.87 0.16 5.45
CA MET A 171 30.17 1.58 5.27
C MET A 171 30.98 2.17 6.43
N GLU A 172 30.61 1.83 7.68
CA GLU A 172 31.37 2.25 8.86
C GLU A 172 32.83 1.75 8.82
N ARG A 173 33.04 0.49 8.41
CA ARG A 173 34.40 -0.07 8.25
C ARG A 173 35.20 0.63 7.15
N LEU A 174 34.57 0.97 6.03
CA LEU A 174 35.23 1.71 4.94
C LEU A 174 35.63 3.12 5.38
N PHE A 175 34.72 3.82 6.05
CA PHE A 175 34.98 5.16 6.58
C PHE A 175 36.13 5.17 7.60
N LEU A 176 36.19 4.16 8.47
CA LEU A 176 37.30 3.99 9.43
C LEU A 176 38.64 3.66 8.76
N ARG A 177 38.64 2.96 7.62
CA ARG A 177 39.86 2.68 6.85
C ARG A 177 40.40 3.94 6.19
N ASP A 178 39.52 4.74 5.59
CA ASP A 178 39.88 5.99 4.90
C ASP A 178 40.51 7.00 5.87
N LYS A 179 39.94 7.15 7.07
CA LYS A 179 40.53 7.97 8.15
C LYS A 179 41.91 7.53 8.62
N ARG A 180 42.24 6.23 8.52
CA ARG A 180 43.58 5.70 8.90
C ARG A 180 44.62 5.87 7.79
N GLN A 181 44.20 6.12 6.55
CA GLN A 181 45.10 6.34 5.41
C GLN A 181 45.39 7.83 5.15
N THR A 182 44.57 8.72 5.72
CA THR A 182 44.65 10.18 5.52
C THR A 182 45.17 10.96 6.73
N GLY A 183 45.51 10.28 7.83
CA GLY A 183 46.12 10.87 9.04
C GLY A 183 47.42 10.17 9.39
#